data_AF-A0A2E2Q8P7-F1
#
_entry.id   AF-A0A2E2Q8P7-F1
#
_cell.length_a   1.000
_cell.length_b   1.000
_cell.length_c   1.000
_cell.angle_alpha   90.00
_cell.angle_beta   90.00
_cell.angle_gamma   90.00
#
_symmetry.space_group_name_H-M   'P 1'
#
loop_
_entity.id
_entity.type
_entity.pdbx_description
1 polymer ?
#
loop_
_entity_poly.entity_id
_entity_poly.type
_entity_poly.pdbx_seq_one_letter_code
_entity_poly.pdbx_strand_id
1 'polypeptide(L)'
;MARATYALASSFVATGLAVLLLQQSYLGAVIVLMMVMEMAVMAVYMVMFMGMNPALMPMSMVHSHRWAIGVSVATFVTLGSGALLVPWPARRGSPPPDVTAALGRALMESHMLVMMTVGAVMVATIVVGVVLSSHRTRYDRFGDDLRHRDPADRGAR
;
A
#
# COMPACT_ATOMS: atom_id res chain seq x y z
N MET A 1 -16.93 -8.66 4.22
CA MET A 1 -15.54 -8.36 3.80
C MET A 1 -15.48 -7.83 2.37
N ALA A 2 -15.88 -8.57 1.33
CA ALA A 2 -15.83 -8.08 -0.06
C ALA A 2 -16.48 -6.70 -0.28
N ARG A 3 -17.65 -6.44 0.34
CA ARG A 3 -18.32 -5.12 0.28
C ARG A 3 -17.46 -3.96 0.82
N ALA A 4 -16.63 -4.20 1.84
CA ALA A 4 -15.72 -3.18 2.37
C ALA A 4 -14.53 -2.94 1.42
N THR A 5 -14.00 -3.99 0.80
CA THR A 5 -12.96 -3.93 -0.23
C THR A 5 -13.43 -3.10 -1.44
N TYR A 6 -14.67 -3.30 -1.91
CA TYR A 6 -15.25 -2.50 -2.99
C TYR A 6 -15.49 -1.04 -2.59
N ALA A 7 -15.96 -0.78 -1.36
CA ALA A 7 -16.13 0.58 -0.85
C ALA A 7 -14.78 1.32 -0.73
N LEU A 8 -13.71 0.60 -0.38
CA LEU A 8 -12.36 1.15 -0.33
C LEU A 8 -11.83 1.44 -1.74
N ALA A 9 -12.04 0.53 -2.69
CA ALA A 9 -11.70 0.76 -4.10
C ALA A 9 -12.42 1.99 -4.66
N SER A 10 -13.72 2.16 -4.38
CA SER A 10 -14.45 3.35 -4.81
C SER A 10 -13.92 4.63 -4.17
N SER A 11 -13.48 4.58 -2.91
CA SER A 11 -12.82 5.71 -2.25
C SER A 11 -11.52 6.12 -2.95
N PHE A 12 -10.70 5.17 -3.39
CA PHE A 12 -9.48 5.50 -4.12
C PHE A 12 -9.76 6.09 -5.50
N VAL A 13 -10.76 5.59 -6.20
CA VAL A 13 -11.21 6.18 -7.47
C VAL A 13 -11.72 7.61 -7.24
N ALA A 14 -12.51 7.86 -6.20
CA ALA A 14 -12.97 9.20 -5.85
C ALA A 14 -11.80 10.16 -5.56
N THR A 15 -10.77 9.70 -4.84
CA THR A 15 -9.55 10.48 -4.60
C THR A 15 -8.80 10.78 -5.89
N GLY A 16 -8.64 9.78 -6.78
CA GLY A 16 -8.00 9.97 -8.08
C GLY A 16 -8.75 10.99 -8.94
N LEU A 17 -10.09 10.93 -8.96
CA LEU A 17 -10.95 11.91 -9.64
C LEU A 17 -10.79 13.32 -9.05
N ALA A 18 -10.71 13.46 -7.73
CA ALA A 18 -10.45 14.75 -7.10
C ALA A 18 -9.10 15.36 -7.55
N VAL A 19 -8.06 14.53 -7.69
CA VAL A 19 -6.75 14.95 -8.20
C VAL A 19 -6.81 15.35 -9.68
N LEU A 20 -7.60 14.65 -10.49
CA LEU A 20 -7.85 15.03 -11.89
C LEU A 20 -8.54 16.41 -12.00
N LEU A 21 -9.52 16.69 -11.13
CA LEU A 21 -10.17 17.99 -11.07
C LEU A 21 -9.20 19.12 -10.73
N LEU A 22 -8.14 18.83 -9.97
CA LEU A 22 -7.05 19.77 -9.66
C LEU A 22 -6.04 19.96 -10.81
N GLN A 23 -6.36 19.51 -12.03
CA GLN A 23 -5.50 19.60 -13.23
C GLN A 23 -4.18 18.82 -13.10
N GLN A 24 -4.13 17.83 -12.22
CA GLN A 24 -3.00 16.90 -12.09
C GLN A 24 -3.30 15.60 -12.85
N SER A 25 -3.47 15.72 -14.17
CA SER A 25 -3.99 14.65 -15.03
C SER A 25 -3.16 13.37 -14.95
N TYR A 26 -1.82 13.48 -15.01
CA TYR A 26 -0.92 12.33 -14.92
C TYR A 26 -1.03 11.63 -13.56
N LEU A 27 -0.92 12.39 -12.46
CA LEU A 27 -0.94 11.83 -11.11
C LEU A 27 -2.29 11.21 -10.78
N GLY A 28 -3.40 11.89 -11.14
CA GLY A 28 -4.75 11.36 -10.95
C GLY A 28 -4.98 10.07 -11.73
N ALA A 29 -4.50 9.98 -12.97
CA ALA A 29 -4.59 8.76 -13.76
C ALA A 29 -3.76 7.61 -13.15
N VAL A 30 -2.52 7.90 -12.71
CA VAL A 30 -1.64 6.90 -12.05
C VAL A 30 -2.25 6.40 -10.75
N ILE A 31 -2.84 7.28 -9.92
CA ILE A 31 -3.52 6.91 -8.68
C ILE A 31 -4.65 5.93 -8.98
N VAL A 32 -5.54 6.26 -9.92
CA VAL A 32 -6.65 5.37 -10.29
C VAL A 32 -6.11 4.05 -10.83
N LEU A 33 -5.17 4.09 -11.76
CA LEU A 33 -4.61 2.90 -12.41
C LEU A 33 -3.97 1.96 -11.37
N MET A 34 -3.03 2.46 -10.58
CA MET A 34 -2.28 1.63 -9.61
C MET A 34 -3.21 1.08 -8.53
N MET A 35 -4.07 1.91 -7.95
CA MET A 35 -4.95 1.48 -6.86
C MET A 35 -5.99 0.47 -7.33
N VAL A 36 -6.57 0.66 -8.52
CA VAL A 36 -7.51 -0.32 -9.08
C VAL A 36 -6.81 -1.63 -9.40
N MET A 37 -5.61 -1.58 -10.01
CA MET A 37 -4.85 -2.79 -10.32
C MET A 37 -4.44 -3.55 -9.05
N GLU A 38 -3.96 -2.87 -8.02
CA GLU A 38 -3.58 -3.49 -6.74
C GLU A 38 -4.78 -4.17 -6.07
N MET A 39 -5.91 -3.46 -5.99
CA MET A 39 -7.14 -3.99 -5.41
C MET A 39 -7.70 -5.17 -6.21
N ALA A 40 -7.59 -5.13 -7.53
CA ALA A 40 -7.98 -6.23 -8.41
C ALA A 40 -7.14 -7.49 -8.12
N VAL A 41 -5.81 -7.35 -8.03
CA VAL A 41 -4.91 -8.45 -7.70
C VAL A 41 -5.27 -9.04 -6.33
N MET A 42 -5.40 -8.21 -5.30
CA MET A 42 -5.75 -8.67 -3.96
C MET A 42 -7.12 -9.35 -3.89
N ALA A 43 -8.11 -8.84 -4.62
CA ALA A 43 -9.43 -9.46 -4.71
C ALA A 43 -9.36 -10.86 -5.33
N VAL A 44 -8.57 -11.04 -6.40
CA VAL A 44 -8.33 -12.36 -7.01
C VAL A 44 -7.66 -13.31 -6.01
N TYR A 45 -6.62 -12.87 -5.30
CA TYR A 45 -5.96 -13.68 -4.27
C TYR A 45 -6.92 -14.07 -3.12
N MET A 46 -7.75 -13.14 -2.66
CA MET A 46 -8.75 -13.43 -1.62
C MET A 46 -9.76 -14.48 -2.09
N VAL A 47 -10.24 -14.39 -3.34
CA VAL A 47 -11.14 -15.40 -3.93
C VAL A 47 -10.45 -16.76 -4.05
N MET A 48 -9.19 -16.77 -4.49
CA MET A 48 -8.44 -18.02 -4.73
C MET A 48 -8.03 -18.74 -3.44
N PHE A 49 -7.61 -18.01 -2.41
CA PHE A 49 -7.02 -18.59 -1.19
C PHE A 49 -7.91 -18.52 0.07
N MET A 50 -8.94 -17.67 0.07
CA MET A 50 -9.80 -17.42 1.24
C MET A 50 -11.26 -17.84 1.03
N GLY A 51 -11.51 -18.71 0.04
CA GLY A 51 -12.84 -19.26 -0.28
C GLY A 51 -13.40 -20.26 0.74
N MET A 52 -12.67 -20.57 1.83
CA MET A 52 -13.15 -21.45 2.89
C MET A 52 -13.74 -20.63 4.05
N ASN A 53 -15.04 -20.83 4.26
CA ASN A 53 -15.96 -20.10 5.13
C ASN A 53 -15.39 -19.59 6.48
N PRO A 54 -15.10 -18.28 6.62
CA PRO A 54 -14.61 -17.68 7.87
C PRO A 54 -15.71 -17.46 8.93
N ALA A 55 -16.93 -17.99 8.74
CA ALA A 55 -18.10 -17.67 9.56
C ALA A 55 -18.22 -18.42 10.89
N LEU A 56 -17.27 -19.27 11.29
CA LEU A 56 -17.46 -20.15 12.46
C LEU A 56 -16.93 -19.61 13.79
N MET A 57 -16.33 -18.42 13.85
CA MET A 57 -15.92 -17.82 15.12
C MET A 57 -16.19 -16.30 15.15
N PRO A 58 -17.23 -15.83 15.86
CA PRO A 58 -17.45 -14.41 16.07
C PRO A 58 -16.37 -13.84 17.00
N MET A 59 -15.28 -13.33 16.42
CA MET A 59 -14.35 -12.47 17.13
C MET A 59 -14.95 -11.06 17.23
N SER A 60 -15.60 -10.76 18.35
CA SER A 60 -15.94 -9.39 18.71
C SER A 60 -14.71 -8.69 19.29
N MET A 61 -13.88 -8.12 18.41
CA MET A 61 -12.74 -7.31 18.83
C MET A 61 -13.22 -5.88 19.15
N VAL A 62 -14.10 -5.74 20.14
CA VAL A 62 -14.71 -4.46 20.53
C VAL A 62 -14.32 -4.04 21.94
N HIS A 63 -13.02 -4.05 22.24
CA HIS A 63 -12.54 -3.27 23.38
C HIS A 63 -12.42 -1.81 22.94
N SER A 64 -13.20 -0.92 23.55
CA SER A 64 -13.11 0.55 23.43
C SER A 64 -13.68 1.24 22.17
N HIS A 65 -14.71 0.69 21.50
CA HIS A 65 -15.35 1.34 20.34
C HIS A 65 -15.76 2.82 20.57
N ARG A 66 -16.23 3.14 21.78
CA ARG A 66 -16.59 4.52 22.16
C ARG A 66 -15.38 5.46 22.21
N TRP A 67 -14.23 4.98 22.68
CA TRP A 67 -12.99 5.74 22.66
C TRP A 67 -12.45 5.91 21.24
N ALA A 68 -12.53 4.87 20.41
CA ALA A 68 -12.15 4.95 19.00
C ALA A 68 -12.93 6.05 18.27
N ILE A 69 -14.26 6.11 18.44
CA ILE A 69 -15.09 7.18 17.87
C ILE A 69 -14.62 8.56 18.38
N GLY A 70 -14.41 8.70 19.70
CA GLY A 70 -13.94 9.95 20.30
C GLY A 70 -12.62 10.43 19.70
N VAL A 71 -11.64 9.54 19.57
CA VAL A 71 -10.32 9.85 18.97
C VAL A 71 -10.44 10.19 17.49
N SER A 72 -11.23 9.45 16.71
CA SER A 72 -11.44 9.74 15.29
C SER A 72 -12.06 11.12 15.06
N VAL A 73 -13.11 11.47 15.81
CA VAL A 73 -13.77 12.77 15.70
C VAL A 73 -12.84 13.89 16.16
N ALA A 74 -12.16 13.72 17.29
CA ALA A 74 -11.20 14.70 17.79
C ALA A 74 -10.08 14.97 16.78
N THR A 75 -9.52 13.91 16.18
CA THR A 75 -8.47 14.03 15.16
C THR A 75 -8.98 14.75 13.91
N PHE A 76 -10.18 14.40 13.44
CA PHE A 76 -10.81 15.07 12.29
C PHE A 76 -11.02 16.56 12.54
N VAL A 77 -11.57 16.95 13.70
CA VAL A 77 -11.78 18.36 14.05
C VAL A 77 -10.46 19.09 14.20
N THR A 78 -9.44 18.46 14.79
CA THR A 78 -8.12 19.05 14.97
C THR A 78 -7.46 19.33 13.62
N LEU A 79 -7.41 18.34 12.72
CA LEU A 79 -6.83 18.51 11.39
C LEU A 79 -7.66 19.46 10.51
N GLY A 80 -9.00 19.35 10.58
CA GLY A 80 -9.91 20.21 9.82
C GLY A 80 -9.83 21.67 10.25
N SER A 81 -9.75 21.93 11.56
CA SER A 81 -9.56 23.29 12.08
C SER A 81 -8.20 23.86 11.67
N GLY A 82 -7.12 23.07 11.75
CA GLY A 82 -5.82 23.48 11.23
C GLY A 82 -5.85 23.84 9.75
N ALA A 83 -6.50 23.02 8.92
CA ALA A 83 -6.61 23.28 7.49
C ALA A 83 -7.39 24.56 7.16
N LEU A 84 -8.41 24.92 7.95
CA LEU A 84 -9.26 26.10 7.72
C LEU A 84 -8.72 27.38 8.35
N LEU A 85 -8.11 27.29 9.54
CA LEU A 85 -7.64 28.45 10.31
C LEU A 85 -6.24 28.91 9.88
N VAL A 86 -5.45 28.05 9.23
CA VAL A 86 -4.13 28.42 8.74
C VAL A 86 -4.27 29.40 7.57
N PRO A 87 -3.67 30.60 7.66
CA PRO A 87 -3.65 31.54 6.56
C PRO A 87 -2.70 31.04 5.48
N TRP A 88 -3.23 30.31 4.50
CA TRP A 88 -2.45 29.79 3.38
C TRP A 88 -1.85 30.94 2.56
N PRO A 89 -0.55 30.90 2.25
CA PRO A 89 0.05 31.91 1.39
C PRO A 89 -0.58 31.89 0.00
N ALA A 90 -0.77 33.06 -0.60
CA ALA A 90 -1.25 33.18 -1.97
C ALA A 90 -0.36 32.39 -2.93
N ARG A 91 -0.98 31.71 -3.90
CA ARG A 91 -0.29 30.89 -4.91
C ARG A 91 0.84 31.70 -5.54
N ARG A 92 2.09 31.21 -5.40
CA ARG A 92 3.26 31.79 -6.08
C ARG A 92 3.45 31.06 -7.42
N GLY A 93 3.37 31.80 -8.51
CA GLY A 93 3.62 31.29 -9.87
C GLY A 93 2.36 30.92 -10.66
N SER A 94 2.50 30.89 -11.99
CA SER A 94 1.49 30.37 -12.90
C SER A 94 1.58 28.84 -13.01
N PRO A 95 0.47 28.13 -13.24
CA PRO A 95 0.52 26.71 -13.58
C PRO A 95 1.47 26.48 -14.77
N PRO A 96 2.41 25.51 -14.69
CA PRO A 96 3.21 25.13 -15.84
C PRO A 96 2.30 24.74 -17.01
N PRO A 97 2.62 25.15 -18.25
CA PRO A 97 1.82 24.80 -19.42
C PRO A 97 1.77 23.28 -19.66
N ASP A 98 2.81 22.55 -19.22
CA ASP A 98 2.82 21.09 -19.19
C ASP A 98 3.29 20.59 -17.81
N VAL A 99 2.31 20.16 -17.01
CA VAL A 99 2.51 19.60 -15.67
C VAL A 99 3.28 18.27 -15.72
N THR A 100 3.09 17.48 -16.77
CA THR A 100 3.72 16.15 -16.91
C THR A 100 5.21 16.31 -17.20
N ALA A 101 5.57 17.18 -18.14
CA ALA A 101 6.97 17.48 -18.44
C ALA A 101 7.67 18.17 -17.27
N ALA A 102 6.97 19.03 -16.53
CA ALA A 102 7.51 19.65 -15.31
C ALA A 102 7.78 18.62 -14.21
N LEU A 103 6.85 17.67 -14.01
CA LEU A 103 7.03 16.57 -13.07
C LEU A 103 8.22 15.69 -13.45
N GLY A 104 8.34 15.29 -14.73
CA GLY A 104 9.47 14.50 -15.21
C GLY A 104 10.81 15.17 -14.95
N ARG A 105 10.93 16.48 -15.26
CA ARG A 105 12.15 17.25 -14.95
C ARG A 105 12.45 17.30 -13.45
N ALA A 106 11.44 17.55 -12.63
CA ALA A 106 11.62 17.57 -11.17
C ALA A 106 12.08 16.20 -10.62
N LEU A 107 11.56 15.10 -11.17
CA LEU A 107 11.96 13.74 -10.81
C LEU A 107 13.41 13.44 -11.21
N MET A 108 13.84 13.89 -12.39
CA MET A 108 15.20 13.62 -12.90
C MET A 108 16.27 14.55 -12.33
N GLU A 109 15.91 15.75 -11.89
CA GLU A 109 16.85 16.75 -11.38
C GLU A 109 16.86 16.76 -9.84
N SER A 110 15.85 17.35 -9.22
CA SER A 110 15.82 17.60 -7.77
C SER A 110 15.52 16.35 -6.94
N HIS A 111 14.77 15.39 -7.48
CA HIS A 111 14.34 14.19 -6.74
C HIS A 111 15.03 12.90 -7.23
N MET A 112 16.13 13.02 -7.97
CA MET A 112 16.85 11.87 -8.54
C MET A 112 17.28 10.86 -7.46
N LEU A 113 17.79 11.36 -6.32
CA LEU A 113 18.19 10.50 -5.19
C LEU A 113 16.99 9.77 -4.58
N VAL A 114 15.86 10.47 -4.42
CA VAL A 114 14.62 9.86 -3.90
C VAL A 114 14.18 8.73 -4.83
N MET A 115 14.13 8.99 -6.14
CA MET A 115 13.71 7.98 -7.12
C MET A 115 14.66 6.77 -7.17
N MET A 116 15.97 7.00 -7.04
CA MET A 116 16.95 5.92 -6.95
C MET A 116 16.72 5.05 -5.69
N THR A 117 16.47 5.67 -4.54
CA THR A 117 16.17 4.93 -3.30
C THR A 117 14.85 4.18 -3.39
N VAL A 118 13.81 4.77 -3.98
CA VAL A 118 12.52 4.10 -4.22
C VAL A 118 12.72 2.86 -5.09
N GLY A 119 13.51 2.96 -6.17
CA GLY A 119 13.84 1.80 -7.00
C GLY A 119 14.49 0.66 -6.22
N ALA A 120 15.49 0.97 -5.38
CA ALA A 120 16.14 -0.03 -4.53
C ALA A 120 15.16 -0.68 -3.52
N VAL A 121 14.30 0.13 -2.91
CA VAL A 121 13.26 -0.36 -1.98
C VAL A 121 12.27 -1.26 -2.71
N MET A 122 11.83 -0.91 -3.92
CA MET A 122 10.91 -1.73 -4.72
C MET A 122 11.52 -3.09 -5.10
N VAL A 123 12.81 -3.13 -5.44
CA VAL A 123 13.49 -4.40 -5.69
C VAL A 123 13.56 -5.23 -4.41
N ALA A 124 13.93 -4.60 -3.28
CA ALA A 124 13.99 -5.28 -1.99
C ALA A 124 12.63 -5.86 -1.57
N THR A 125 11.54 -5.10 -1.74
CA THR A 125 10.18 -5.57 -1.42
C THR A 125 9.72 -6.71 -2.32
N ILE A 126 10.07 -6.69 -3.62
CA ILE A 126 9.80 -7.82 -4.52
C ILE A 126 10.54 -9.07 -4.03
N VAL A 127 11.84 -8.96 -3.73
CA VAL A 127 12.64 -10.10 -3.24
C VAL A 127 12.06 -10.64 -1.93
N VAL A 128 11.73 -9.77 -0.97
CA VAL A 128 11.12 -10.17 0.30
C VAL A 128 9.78 -10.86 0.07
N GLY A 129 8.91 -10.30 -0.80
CA GLY A 129 7.62 -10.90 -1.14
C GLY A 129 7.75 -12.29 -1.75
N VAL A 130 8.71 -12.48 -2.66
CA VAL A 130 8.98 -13.80 -3.28
C VAL A 130 9.52 -14.79 -2.26
N VAL A 131 10.46 -14.38 -1.41
CA VAL A 131 11.03 -15.25 -0.37
C VAL A 131 9.97 -15.66 0.65
N LEU A 132 9.12 -14.73 1.10
CA LEU A 132 8.04 -15.02 2.06
C LEU A 132 6.91 -15.87 1.48
N SER A 133 6.69 -15.82 0.16
CA SER A 133 5.68 -16.64 -0.51
C SER A 133 6.18 -18.03 -0.93
N SER A 134 7.49 -18.30 -0.83
CA SER A 134 8.04 -19.62 -1.14
C SER A 134 7.61 -20.65 -0.10
N HIS A 135 7.00 -21.75 -0.55
CA HIS A 135 6.50 -22.82 0.31
C HIS A 135 7.64 -23.67 0.94
N ARG A 136 8.86 -23.62 0.41
CA ARG A 136 10.01 -24.31 0.99
C ARG A 136 11.24 -23.42 1.07
N THR A 137 11.88 -23.41 2.22
CA THR A 137 13.16 -22.73 2.43
C THR A 137 14.30 -23.75 2.38
N ARG A 138 15.52 -23.31 2.07
CA ARG A 138 16.73 -24.15 2.16
C ARG A 138 16.93 -24.75 3.57
N TYR A 139 16.32 -24.15 4.59
CA TYR A 139 16.44 -24.57 5.98
C TYR A 139 15.41 -25.61 6.41
N ASP A 140 14.36 -25.85 5.62
CA ASP A 140 13.34 -26.87 5.94
C ASP A 140 13.96 -28.28 5.99
N ARG A 141 15.08 -28.49 5.27
CA ARG A 141 15.87 -29.74 5.34
C ARG A 141 16.51 -29.99 6.70
N PHE A 142 16.66 -28.95 7.52
CA PHE A 142 17.25 -29.03 8.85
C PHE A 142 16.18 -29.08 9.96
N GLY A 143 14.88 -29.03 9.62
CA GLY A 143 13.77 -28.97 10.57
C GLY A 143 13.70 -27.66 11.36
N ASP A 144 12.61 -27.44 12.10
CA ASP A 144 12.37 -26.20 12.87
C ASP A 144 13.47 -25.88 13.91
N ASP A 145 14.13 -26.93 14.42
CA ASP A 145 15.26 -26.80 15.35
C ASP A 145 16.63 -26.65 14.65
N LEU A 146 16.67 -26.63 13.32
CA LEU A 146 17.88 -26.59 12.48
C LEU A 146 18.89 -27.73 12.76
N ARG A 147 18.44 -28.86 13.32
CA ARG A 147 19.28 -29.98 13.79
C ARG A 147 19.20 -31.25 12.96
N HIS A 148 18.24 -31.37 12.04
CA HIS A 148 18.14 -32.56 11.19
C HIS A 148 19.27 -32.58 10.16
N ARG A 149 20.21 -33.54 10.29
CA ARG A 149 21.18 -33.85 9.23
C ARG A 149 20.52 -34.77 8.21
N ASP A 150 20.62 -34.38 6.94
CA ASP A 150 20.17 -35.15 5.78
C ASP A 150 20.82 -36.55 5.77
N PRO A 151 20.07 -37.65 5.57
CA PRO A 151 20.64 -39.00 5.47
C PRO A 151 21.67 -39.16 4.35
N ALA A 152 21.65 -38.27 3.35
CA ALA A 152 22.59 -38.25 2.23
C ALA A 152 24.05 -37.91 2.63
N ASP A 153 24.26 -37.31 3.81
CA ASP A 153 25.59 -36.92 4.31
C ASP A 153 26.35 -38.09 4.99
N ARG A 154 25.77 -39.30 5.01
CA ARG A 154 26.40 -40.51 5.56
C ARG A 154 27.31 -41.26 4.58
N GLY A 155 27.40 -40.85 3.32
CA GLY A 155 28.11 -41.59 2.26
C GLY A 155 29.58 -41.22 2.02
N ALA A 156 30.13 -40.24 2.75
CA ALA A 156 31.50 -39.77 2.54
C ALA A 156 32.36 -39.96 3.81
N ARG A 157 32.68 -41.21 4.15
CA ARG A 157 33.82 -41.58 4.99
C ARG A 157 34.42 -42.89 4.51
#